data_AF-A0A968XE18-F1
#
_entry.id   AF-A0A968XE18-F1
#
_cell.length_a   1.000
_cell.length_b   1.000
_cell.length_c   1.000
_cell.angle_alpha   90.00
_cell.angle_beta   90.00
_cell.angle_gamma   90.00
#
_symmetry.space_group_name_H-M   'P 1'
#
loop_
_entity.id
_entity.type
_entity.pdbx_description
1 polymer ?
#
loop_
_entity_poly.entity_id
_entity_poly.type
_entity_poly.pdbx_seq_one_letter_code
_entity_poly.pdbx_strand_id
1 'polypeptide(L)'
;MIRFLKALASFISLSLLLVIAPAHSYDLKPIVIQLSPNGSGASQNLLITNTHDVPIAIEVRAYARQQNPDGTETRTPEDDDIIISPPQW
;
A
#
# COMPACT_ATOMS: atom_id res chain seq x y z
N MET A 1 47.57 6.35 -15.61
CA MET A 1 46.63 7.13 -14.79
C MET A 1 45.18 7.07 -15.31
N ILE A 2 44.88 7.47 -16.56
CA ILE A 2 43.50 7.53 -17.09
C ILE A 2 42.76 6.16 -17.10
N ARG A 3 43.43 5.04 -17.39
CA ARG A 3 42.82 3.69 -17.36
C ARG A 3 42.39 3.27 -15.94
N PHE A 4 43.14 3.70 -14.93
CA PHE A 4 42.83 3.43 -13.52
C PHE A 4 41.61 4.23 -13.05
N LEU A 5 41.50 5.51 -13.42
CA LEU A 5 40.31 6.31 -13.13
C LEU A 5 39.04 5.74 -13.78
N LYS A 6 39.14 5.25 -15.03
CA LYS A 6 37.99 4.61 -15.70
C LYS A 6 37.57 3.32 -15.01
N ALA A 7 38.52 2.47 -14.62
CA ALA A 7 38.22 1.25 -13.87
C ALA A 7 37.58 1.56 -12.51
N LEU A 8 38.08 2.57 -11.79
CA LEU A 8 37.51 3.03 -10.52
C LEU A 8 36.08 3.57 -10.70
N ALA A 9 35.85 4.39 -11.74
CA ALA A 9 34.52 4.90 -12.06
C ALA A 9 33.53 3.78 -12.42
N SER A 10 33.96 2.78 -13.20
CA SER A 10 33.13 1.60 -13.50
C SER A 10 32.82 0.78 -12.26
N PHE A 11 33.77 0.62 -11.35
CA PHE A 11 33.58 -0.12 -10.10
C PHE A 11 32.60 0.61 -9.16
N ILE A 12 32.72 1.93 -9.04
CA ILE A 12 31.78 2.76 -8.26
C ILE A 12 30.38 2.70 -8.86
N SER A 13 30.26 2.82 -10.19
CA SER A 13 28.98 2.73 -10.90
C SER A 13 28.30 1.37 -10.68
N LEU A 14 29.05 0.28 -10.76
CA LEU A 14 28.53 -1.07 -10.49
C LEU A 14 28.13 -1.24 -9.02
N SER A 15 28.90 -0.68 -8.09
CA SER A 15 28.60 -0.71 -6.66
C SER A 15 27.30 0.05 -6.33
N LEU A 16 27.03 1.17 -7.01
CA LEU A 16 25.82 1.95 -6.81
C LEU A 16 24.56 1.20 -7.26
N LEU A 17 24.64 0.40 -8.32
CA LEU A 17 23.52 -0.41 -8.82
C LEU A 17 23.17 -1.57 -7.89
N LEU A 18 24.08 -1.97 -7.00
CA LEU A 18 23.87 -3.07 -6.04
C LEU A 18 23.19 -2.62 -4.73
N VAL A 19 23.00 -1.31 -4.53
CA VAL A 19 22.28 -0.79 -3.35
C VAL A 19 20.77 -0.86 -3.62
N ILE A 20 20.20 -2.06 -3.51
CA ILE A 20 18.76 -2.24 -3.46
C ILE A 20 18.35 -2.12 -2.00
N ALA A 21 17.84 -0.94 -1.61
CA ALA A 21 17.23 -0.78 -0.29
C ALA A 21 15.91 -1.56 -0.25
N PRO A 22 15.64 -2.37 0.79
CA PRO A 22 14.34 -2.99 0.95
C PRO A 22 13.29 -1.89 1.10
N ALA A 23 12.22 -1.98 0.30
CA ALA A 23 11.07 -1.12 0.48
C ALA A 23 10.36 -1.55 1.77
N HIS A 24 10.37 -0.68 2.78
CA HIS A 24 9.62 -0.87 4.02
C HIS A 24 8.15 -0.57 3.76
N SER A 25 7.38 -1.59 3.35
CA SER A 25 5.95 -1.47 3.05
C SER A 25 5.18 -2.65 3.61
N TYR A 26 3.97 -2.40 4.11
CA TYR A 26 3.01 -3.45 4.43
C TYR A 26 2.48 -4.10 3.15
N ASP A 27 2.21 -5.40 3.20
CA ASP A 27 1.57 -6.11 2.08
C ASP A 27 0.05 -6.11 2.28
N LEU A 28 -0.68 -5.72 1.24
CA LEU A 28 -2.15 -5.58 1.24
C LEU A 28 -2.72 -6.31 0.02
N LYS A 29 -3.56 -7.33 0.25
CA LYS A 29 -4.13 -8.15 -0.83
C LYS A 29 -5.60 -8.50 -0.59
N PRO A 30 -6.51 -8.27 -1.56
CA PRO A 30 -6.31 -7.49 -2.79
C PRO A 30 -6.34 -5.98 -2.53
N ILE A 31 -5.70 -5.18 -3.39
CA ILE A 31 -5.74 -3.71 -3.28
C ILE A 31 -7.07 -3.11 -3.76
N VAL A 32 -7.82 -3.85 -4.59
CA VAL A 32 -9.16 -3.48 -5.05
C VAL A 32 -10.12 -4.59 -4.69
N ILE A 33 -11.23 -4.21 -4.08
CA ILE A 33 -12.35 -5.08 -3.75
C ILE A 33 -13.56 -4.57 -4.52
N GLN A 34 -14.30 -5.48 -5.16
CA GLN A 34 -15.57 -5.17 -5.78
C GLN A 34 -16.67 -5.96 -5.09
N LEU A 35 -17.53 -5.26 -4.36
CA LEU A 35 -18.66 -5.87 -3.67
C LEU A 35 -19.84 -6.03 -4.63
N SER A 36 -20.48 -7.19 -4.59
CA SER A 36 -21.76 -7.41 -5.26
C SER A 36 -22.89 -6.85 -4.40
N PRO A 37 -24.01 -6.39 -4.99
CA PRO A 37 -25.13 -5.85 -4.23
C PRO A 37 -25.76 -6.86 -3.25
N ASN A 38 -25.61 -8.15 -3.50
CA ASN A 38 -26.16 -9.22 -2.66
C ASN A 38 -25.39 -10.55 -2.81
N GLY A 39 -25.75 -11.51 -1.96
CA GLY A 39 -25.19 -12.87 -1.96
C GLY A 39 -23.76 -12.92 -1.41
N SER A 40 -23.03 -13.98 -1.79
CA SER A 40 -21.67 -14.22 -1.29
C SER A 40 -20.64 -13.17 -1.73
N GLY A 41 -20.93 -12.39 -2.77
CA GLY A 41 -20.05 -11.32 -3.26
C GLY A 41 -20.19 -10.01 -2.49
N ALA A 42 -21.17 -9.87 -1.60
CA ALA A 42 -21.37 -8.67 -0.77
C ALA A 42 -20.36 -8.58 0.39
N SER A 43 -19.59 -9.64 0.63
CA SER A 43 -18.51 -9.69 1.62
C SER A 43 -17.23 -10.17 0.96
N GLN A 44 -16.10 -9.57 1.32
CA GLN A 44 -14.79 -9.92 0.79
C GLN A 44 -13.73 -9.79 1.88
N ASN A 45 -12.68 -10.58 1.78
CA ASN A 45 -11.59 -10.59 2.75
C ASN A 45 -10.38 -9.81 2.21
N LEU A 46 -9.78 -9.02 3.10
CA LEU A 46 -8.54 -8.29 2.87
C LEU A 46 -7.46 -8.85 3.81
N LEU A 47 -6.31 -9.20 3.25
CA LEU A 47 -5.15 -9.64 4.02
C LEU A 47 -4.15 -8.50 4.14
N ILE A 48 -3.86 -8.11 5.37
CA ILE A 48 -2.79 -7.16 5.73
C ILE A 48 -1.67 -7.97 6.37
N THR A 49 -0.47 -7.93 5.80
CA THR A 49 0.70 -8.61 6.36
C THR A 49 1.70 -7.58 6.88
N ASN A 50 2.05 -7.69 8.16
CA ASN A 50 3.19 -6.98 8.71
C ASN A 50 4.49 -7.62 8.21
N THR A 51 5.22 -6.90 7.39
CA THR A 51 6.51 -7.31 6.79
C THR A 51 7.72 -6.88 7.62
N HIS A 52 7.49 -6.23 8.77
CA HIS A 52 8.53 -5.73 9.65
C HIS A 52 8.76 -6.67 10.83
N ASP A 53 9.94 -6.57 11.44
CA ASP A 53 10.34 -7.39 12.59
C ASP A 53 9.78 -6.88 13.94
N VAL A 54 8.94 -5.84 13.91
CA VAL A 54 8.34 -5.23 15.10
C VAL A 54 6.80 -5.23 14.99
N PRO A 55 6.07 -5.35 16.11
CA PRO A 55 4.61 -5.25 16.11
C PRO A 55 4.11 -3.90 15.57
N ILE A 56 2.93 -3.92 14.94
CA ILE A 56 2.27 -2.72 14.43
C ILE A 56 0.85 -2.62 14.96
N ALA A 57 0.38 -1.38 15.13
CA ALA A 57 -1.03 -1.07 15.30
C ALA A 57 -1.59 -0.62 13.94
N ILE A 58 -2.77 -1.10 13.59
CA ILE A 58 -3.46 -0.73 12.35
C ILE A 58 -4.87 -0.24 12.68
N GLU A 59 -5.35 0.69 11.87
CA GLU A 59 -6.74 1.14 11.88
C GLU A 59 -7.26 1.05 10.45
N VAL A 60 -8.47 0.52 10.29
CA VAL A 60 -9.12 0.36 8.98
C VAL A 60 -10.46 1.09 9.02
N ARG A 61 -10.67 2.01 8.07
CA ARG A 61 -11.90 2.81 7.92
C ARG A 61 -12.34 2.83 6.46
N ALA A 62 -13.65 2.82 6.24
CA ALA A 62 -14.25 3.03 4.92
C ALA A 62 -14.67 4.49 4.77
N TYR A 63 -14.51 5.02 3.55
CA TYR A 63 -14.97 6.36 3.21
C TYR A 63 -15.67 6.33 1.85
N ALA A 64 -16.82 6.99 1.76
CA ALA A 64 -17.42 7.38 0.50
C ALA A 64 -16.54 8.44 -0.15
N ARG A 65 -16.11 8.18 -1.39
CA ARG A 65 -15.28 9.10 -2.18
C ARG A 65 -16.15 9.77 -3.23
N GLN A 66 -16.17 11.10 -3.24
CA GLN A 66 -16.79 11.89 -4.30
C GLN A 66 -15.75 12.77 -4.98
N GLN A 67 -15.73 12.75 -6.32
CA GLN A 67 -14.89 13.62 -7.12
C GLN A 67 -15.75 14.74 -7.70
N ASN A 68 -15.41 15.98 -7.37
CA ASN A 68 -16.15 17.17 -7.76
C ASN A 68 -15.80 17.60 -9.20
N PRO A 69 -16.67 18.39 -9.86
CA PRO A 69 -16.42 18.88 -11.21
C PRO A 69 -15.15 19.73 -11.37
N ASP A 70 -14.70 20.37 -10.29
CA ASP A 70 -13.47 21.17 -10.24
C ASP A 70 -12.20 20.34 -10.04
N GLY A 71 -12.32 19.02 -9.96
CA GLY A 71 -11.22 18.09 -9.74
C GLY A 71 -10.85 17.87 -8.27
N THR A 72 -11.54 18.54 -7.33
CA THR A 72 -11.36 18.27 -5.89
C THR A 72 -12.02 16.96 -5.47
N GLU A 73 -11.58 16.41 -4.34
CA GLU A 73 -12.10 15.16 -3.79
C GLU A 73 -12.60 15.40 -2.36
N THR A 74 -13.78 14.87 -2.04
CA THR A 74 -14.31 14.81 -0.69
C THR A 74 -14.41 13.37 -0.22
N ARG A 75 -14.25 13.17 1.09
CA ARG A 75 -14.34 11.88 1.76
C ARG A 75 -15.25 12.00 2.97
N THR A 76 -16.25 11.13 3.05
CA THR A 76 -17.17 11.03 4.18
C THR A 76 -17.08 9.63 4.76
N PRO A 77 -16.98 9.44 6.09
CA PRO A 77 -16.99 8.10 6.68
C PRO A 77 -18.20 7.29 6.21
N GLU A 78 -17.99 6.03 5.88
CA GLU A 78 -19.01 5.11 5.38
C GLU A 78 -19.26 3.98 6.41
N ASP A 79 -19.67 4.38 7.61
CA ASP A 79 -19.84 3.46 8.74
C ASP A 79 -21.22 2.77 8.73
N ASP A 80 -22.20 3.31 7.98
CA ASP A 80 -23.58 2.82 7.94
C ASP A 80 -23.77 1.69 6.91
N ASP A 81 -23.11 1.79 5.75
CA ASP A 81 -23.29 0.86 4.62
C ASP A 81 -22.18 -0.22 4.53
N ILE A 82 -20.99 0.02 5.12
CA ILE A 82 -19.85 -0.89 5.05
C ILE A 82 -19.40 -1.32 6.45
N ILE A 83 -19.55 -2.62 6.74
CA ILE A 83 -19.10 -3.21 7.99
C ILE A 83 -17.68 -3.74 7.82
N ILE A 84 -16.75 -3.23 8.62
CA ILE A 84 -15.36 -3.72 8.68
C ILE A 84 -15.20 -4.61 9.91
N SER A 85 -14.66 -5.81 9.69
CA SER A 85 -14.35 -6.77 10.76
C SER A 85 -12.89 -7.23 10.68
N PRO A 86 -12.20 -7.42 11.82
CA PRO A 86 -12.70 -7.26 13.19
C PRO A 86 -12.92 -5.78 13.55
N PRO A 87 -13.85 -5.49 14.49
CA PRO A 87 -14.08 -4.12 14.95
C PRO A 87 -12.80 -3.56 15.59
N GLN A 88 -12.53 -2.29 15.34
CA GLN A 88 -11.38 -1.55 15.88
C GLN A 88 -11.91 -0.73 17.09
N TRP A 89 -11.38 -0.96 18.29
CA TRP A 89 -11.80 -0.33 19.55
C TRP A 89 -10.61 0.28 20.29
#